data_AF-A5JW34-F1
#
_entry.id   AF-A5JW34-F1
#
_cell.length_a   1.000
_cell.length_b   1.000
_cell.length_c   1.000
_cell.angle_alpha   90.00
_cell.angle_beta   90.00
_cell.angle_gamma   90.00
#
_symmetry.space_group_name_H-M   'P 1'
#
loop_
_entity.id
_entity.type
_entity.pdbx_description
1 polymer ?
#
loop_
_entity_poly.entity_id
_entity_poly.type
_entity_poly.pdbx_seq_one_letter_code
_entity_poly.pdbx_strand_id
1 'polypeptide(L)'
;MQNIFVQNFTQNRALAPLCLRGAFHDCWNGCNGALLLPEEISRSENVGLEPLKTYLDPFLNQFTCVSVADLINSCAVTAVKFLGGPDVPVTFGRVDTGVPDPNGLLPAGTLSVQELISAFEPIGFDSTEIVTLSGAHCVGVCEGQPFCPGQNTTFGNHYYVQLLNGEFEGKLQTDMDLLQDSTMKSVVQQYAADQQQFFDDFAKTLGKYISRIQCNQTSNGPCPLDSSSTSSQPSTNNNSPQQPSESAPTSTASSNPEEFPPFGLPNFDGPTSLSSQGQSSNPSSGASSGNFFPVFI
;
A
#
# COMPACT_ATOMS: atom_id res chain seq x y z
N MET A 1 -1.28 -12.18 13.51
CA MET A 1 -0.37 -11.46 12.61
C MET A 1 -0.42 -9.95 12.81
N GLN A 2 -1.59 -9.30 12.81
CA GLN A 2 -1.72 -7.83 13.00
C GLN A 2 -0.97 -7.29 14.24
N ASN A 3 -1.11 -7.92 15.41
CA ASN A 3 -0.38 -7.49 16.61
C ASN A 3 1.15 -7.52 16.45
N ILE A 4 1.68 -8.48 15.69
CA ILE A 4 3.11 -8.62 15.42
C ILE A 4 3.56 -7.49 14.48
N PHE A 5 2.80 -7.20 13.43
CA PHE A 5 3.08 -6.06 12.55
C PHE A 5 3.10 -4.75 13.32
N VAL A 6 2.11 -4.50 14.18
CA VAL A 6 2.08 -3.29 15.03
C VAL A 6 3.32 -3.19 15.93
N GLN A 7 3.74 -4.29 16.55
CA GLN A 7 4.97 -4.33 17.35
C GLN A 7 6.20 -3.99 16.50
N ASN A 8 6.35 -4.64 15.34
CA ASN A 8 7.47 -4.39 14.42
C ASN A 8 7.48 -2.96 13.90
N PHE A 9 6.30 -2.40 13.56
CA PHE A 9 6.17 -1.00 13.11
C PHE A 9 6.50 -0.01 14.23
N THR A 10 6.21 -0.34 15.48
CA THR A 10 6.60 0.49 16.64
C THR A 10 8.11 0.50 16.83
N GLN A 11 8.78 -0.63 16.58
CA GLN A 11 10.25 -0.74 16.62
C GLN A 11 10.90 -0.06 15.42
N ASN A 12 10.30 -0.17 14.24
CA ASN A 12 10.80 0.42 13.00
C ASN A 12 9.64 0.93 12.12
N ARG A 13 9.35 2.23 12.20
CA ARG A 13 8.23 2.84 11.46
C ARG A 13 8.45 2.86 9.94
N ALA A 14 9.65 2.59 9.44
CA ALA A 14 9.93 2.47 8.01
C ALA A 14 9.16 1.33 7.34
N LEU A 15 8.86 0.27 8.10
CA LEU A 15 8.17 -0.91 7.60
C LEU A 15 6.73 -0.63 7.17
N ALA A 16 6.06 0.34 7.80
CA ALA A 16 4.67 0.65 7.50
C ALA A 16 4.47 1.22 6.08
N PRO A 17 5.10 2.35 5.68
CA PRO A 17 5.00 2.85 4.30
C PRO A 17 5.57 1.86 3.28
N LEU A 18 6.54 1.02 3.68
CA LEU A 18 7.07 -0.04 2.83
C LEU A 18 6.04 -1.13 2.52
N CYS A 19 5.25 -1.56 3.52
CA CYS A 19 4.18 -2.51 3.29
C CYS A 19 3.07 -1.93 2.40
N LEU A 20 2.74 -0.65 2.58
CA LEU A 20 1.76 0.02 1.72
C LEU A 20 2.24 0.10 0.26
N ARG A 21 3.52 0.45 0.04
CA ARG A 21 4.14 0.41 -1.28
C ARG A 21 4.15 -0.99 -1.88
N GLY A 22 4.52 -1.99 -1.08
CA GLY A 22 4.54 -3.38 -1.50
C GLY A 22 3.19 -3.86 -2.04
N ALA A 23 2.08 -3.52 -1.38
CA ALA A 23 0.75 -3.87 -1.88
C ALA A 23 0.41 -3.18 -3.20
N PHE A 24 0.82 -1.92 -3.39
CA PHE A 24 0.65 -1.28 -4.69
C PHE A 24 1.39 -2.03 -5.81
N HIS A 25 2.67 -2.32 -5.58
CA HIS A 25 3.53 -2.97 -6.57
C HIS A 25 3.08 -4.41 -6.89
N ASP A 26 2.70 -5.20 -5.88
CA ASP A 26 2.19 -6.58 -6.08
C ASP A 26 0.85 -6.62 -6.81
N CYS A 27 -0.04 -5.67 -6.53
CA CYS A 27 -1.41 -5.71 -7.04
C CYS A 27 -1.59 -5.07 -8.41
N TRP A 28 -0.54 -4.51 -9.02
CA TRP A 28 -0.66 -3.85 -10.32
C TRP A 28 -1.12 -4.80 -11.42
N ASN A 29 -0.60 -6.03 -11.45
CA ASN A 29 -1.04 -7.11 -12.34
C ASN A 29 -2.03 -8.08 -11.66
N GLY A 30 -2.66 -7.62 -10.57
CA GLY A 30 -3.46 -8.43 -9.65
C GLY A 30 -2.60 -8.97 -8.50
N CYS A 31 -3.13 -8.92 -7.29
CA CYS A 31 -2.44 -9.31 -6.05
C CYS A 31 -2.17 -10.81 -6.05
N ASN A 32 -0.96 -11.18 -6.43
CA ASN A 32 -0.63 -12.54 -6.82
C ASN A 32 0.71 -13.02 -6.24
N GLY A 33 1.32 -12.23 -5.36
CA GLY A 33 2.56 -12.55 -4.65
C GLY A 33 3.80 -12.51 -5.53
N ALA A 34 3.69 -12.11 -6.80
CA ALA A 34 4.81 -12.05 -7.73
C ALA A 34 5.89 -11.08 -7.25
N LEU A 35 5.52 -10.02 -6.51
CA LEU A 35 6.46 -9.00 -6.07
C LEU A 35 7.69 -9.57 -5.35
N LEU A 36 7.52 -10.58 -4.48
CA LEU A 36 8.65 -11.12 -3.71
C LEU A 36 9.45 -12.22 -4.44
N LEU A 37 9.12 -12.50 -5.71
CA LEU A 37 9.92 -13.41 -6.52
C LEU A 37 11.28 -12.77 -6.83
N PRO A 38 12.39 -13.55 -6.83
CA PRO A 38 13.74 -13.01 -7.00
C PRO A 38 13.92 -12.15 -8.28
N GLU A 39 13.26 -12.55 -9.37
CA GLU A 39 13.31 -11.85 -10.66
C GLU A 39 12.43 -10.60 -10.72
N GLU A 40 11.41 -10.49 -9.86
CA GLU A 40 10.50 -9.34 -9.79
C GLU A 40 11.06 -8.26 -8.87
N ILE A 41 11.42 -8.63 -7.64
CA ILE A 41 11.87 -7.70 -6.60
C ILE A 41 13.15 -6.94 -6.99
N SER A 42 13.99 -7.55 -7.83
CA SER A 42 15.26 -7.00 -8.29
C SER A 42 15.14 -6.01 -9.46
N ARG A 43 13.93 -5.79 -9.98
CA ARG A 43 13.69 -4.87 -11.11
C ARG A 43 13.83 -3.41 -10.73
N SER A 44 14.09 -2.58 -11.74
CA SER A 44 14.29 -1.13 -11.56
C SER A 44 13.12 -0.45 -10.87
N GLU A 45 11.89 -0.78 -11.25
CA GLU A 45 10.64 -0.26 -10.70
C GLU A 45 10.42 -0.66 -9.23
N ASN A 46 11.07 -1.73 -8.77
CA ASN A 46 10.93 -2.26 -7.42
C ASN A 46 12.10 -1.88 -6.50
N VAL A 47 13.02 -1.03 -6.96
CA VAL A 47 14.15 -0.55 -6.15
C VAL A 47 13.65 0.01 -4.81
N GLY A 48 14.28 -0.44 -3.73
CA GLY A 48 13.91 -0.09 -2.35
C GLY A 48 12.86 -1.00 -1.69
N LEU A 49 12.32 -2.01 -2.40
CA LEU A 49 11.39 -3.01 -1.83
C LEU A 49 12.07 -4.27 -1.29
N GLU A 50 13.36 -4.51 -1.55
CA GLU A 50 14.10 -5.65 -0.99
C GLU A 50 14.01 -5.78 0.56
N PRO A 51 14.03 -4.67 1.34
CA PRO A 51 13.79 -4.76 2.78
C PRO A 51 12.41 -5.32 3.16
N LEU A 52 11.39 -5.17 2.30
CA LEU A 52 10.05 -5.73 2.52
C LEU A 52 10.12 -7.25 2.49
N LYS A 53 10.83 -7.80 1.50
CA LYS A 53 11.06 -9.22 1.39
C LYS A 53 11.77 -9.76 2.63
N THR A 54 12.86 -9.10 3.04
CA THR A 54 13.61 -9.47 4.26
C THR A 54 12.71 -9.46 5.50
N TYR A 55 11.81 -8.49 5.59
CA TYR A 55 10.86 -8.36 6.70
C TYR A 55 9.77 -9.43 6.71
N LEU A 56 9.25 -9.81 5.53
CA LEU A 56 8.13 -10.74 5.40
C LEU A 56 8.56 -12.22 5.35
N ASP A 57 9.77 -12.53 4.88
CA ASP A 57 10.28 -13.90 4.75
C ASP A 57 10.17 -14.75 6.04
N PRO A 58 10.47 -14.23 7.25
CA PRO A 58 10.29 -14.99 8.48
C PRO A 58 8.83 -15.41 8.74
N PHE A 59 7.86 -14.59 8.33
CA PHE A 59 6.44 -14.94 8.46
C PHE A 59 6.06 -16.06 7.50
N LEU A 60 6.57 -16.04 6.27
CA LEU A 60 6.31 -17.09 5.27
C LEU A 60 6.88 -18.44 5.72
N ASN A 61 8.03 -18.44 6.40
CA ASN A 61 8.62 -19.65 6.96
C ASN A 61 7.82 -20.21 8.15
N GLN A 62 7.21 -19.33 8.96
CA GLN A 62 6.44 -19.72 10.13
C GLN A 62 4.98 -20.08 9.80
N PHE A 63 4.38 -19.38 8.84
CA PHE A 63 2.97 -19.49 8.47
C PHE A 63 2.83 -19.98 7.03
N THR A 64 3.17 -21.25 6.79
CA THR A 64 3.20 -21.86 5.46
C THR A 64 1.85 -21.97 4.76
N CYS A 65 0.74 -21.73 5.48
CA CYS A 65 -0.61 -21.68 4.92
C CYS A 65 -1.03 -20.29 4.42
N VAL A 66 -0.21 -19.26 4.64
CA VAL A 66 -0.47 -17.89 4.20
C VAL A 66 0.28 -17.64 2.90
N SER A 67 -0.44 -17.23 1.86
CA SER A 67 0.18 -16.83 0.59
C SER A 67 0.97 -15.53 0.74
N VAL A 68 1.97 -15.35 -0.11
CA VAL A 68 2.73 -14.09 -0.21
C VAL A 68 1.80 -12.92 -0.46
N ALA A 69 0.85 -13.07 -1.40
CA ALA A 69 -0.14 -12.05 -1.71
C ALA A 69 -0.98 -11.65 -0.48
N ASP A 70 -1.46 -12.61 0.31
CA ASP A 70 -2.24 -12.32 1.52
C ASP A 70 -1.37 -11.67 2.61
N LEU A 71 -0.10 -12.07 2.71
CA LEU A 71 0.83 -11.50 3.68
C LEU A 71 1.14 -10.03 3.38
N ILE A 72 1.41 -9.69 2.11
CA ILE A 72 1.64 -8.31 1.65
C ILE A 72 0.41 -7.45 1.97
N ASN A 73 -0.78 -7.90 1.57
CA ASN A 73 -2.02 -7.14 1.76
C ASN A 73 -2.39 -6.99 3.25
N SER A 74 -2.19 -8.03 4.06
CA SER A 74 -2.32 -7.97 5.51
C SER A 74 -1.38 -6.92 6.12
N CYS A 75 -0.13 -6.86 5.62
CA CYS A 75 0.83 -5.86 6.08
C CYS A 75 0.40 -4.43 5.72
N ALA A 76 -0.06 -4.21 4.49
CA ALA A 76 -0.48 -2.90 4.01
C ALA A 76 -1.69 -2.33 4.78
N VAL A 77 -2.75 -3.10 4.97
CA VAL A 77 -3.94 -2.60 5.71
C VAL A 77 -3.62 -2.37 7.19
N THR A 78 -2.72 -3.18 7.77
CA THR A 78 -2.24 -2.95 9.13
C THR A 78 -1.39 -1.68 9.20
N ALA A 79 -0.58 -1.40 8.18
CA ALA A 79 0.23 -0.20 8.10
C ALA A 79 -0.62 1.07 8.02
N VAL A 80 -1.66 1.10 7.18
CA VAL A 80 -2.59 2.24 7.09
C VAL A 80 -3.19 2.56 8.46
N LYS A 81 -3.74 1.55 9.14
CA LYS A 81 -4.30 1.73 10.49
C LYS A 81 -3.25 2.18 11.50
N PHE A 82 -2.06 1.57 11.48
CA PHE A 82 -0.96 1.93 12.39
C PHE A 82 -0.51 3.39 12.22
N LEU A 83 -0.49 3.89 10.99
CA LEU A 83 -0.10 5.25 10.65
C LEU A 83 -1.21 6.29 10.95
N GLY A 84 -2.36 5.87 11.45
CA GLY A 84 -3.49 6.74 11.82
C GLY A 84 -4.55 6.91 10.72
N GLY A 85 -4.46 6.13 9.65
CA GLY A 85 -5.44 6.10 8.56
C GLY A 85 -6.68 5.25 8.87
N PRO A 86 -7.57 5.08 7.88
CA PRO A 86 -8.82 4.34 8.05
C PRO A 86 -8.62 2.81 8.18
N ASP A 87 -9.65 2.14 8.68
CA ASP A 87 -9.77 0.68 8.60
C ASP A 87 -10.13 0.26 7.17
N VAL A 88 -9.24 -0.49 6.53
CA VAL A 88 -9.39 -0.98 5.15
C VAL A 88 -9.86 -2.43 5.17
N PRO A 89 -11.03 -2.76 4.57
CA PRO A 89 -11.46 -4.16 4.44
C PRO A 89 -10.49 -4.97 3.58
N VAL A 90 -10.13 -6.17 4.04
CA VAL A 90 -9.29 -7.11 3.29
C VAL A 90 -9.94 -8.50 3.30
N THR A 91 -10.05 -9.11 2.13
CA THR A 91 -10.38 -10.54 1.98
C THR A 91 -9.09 -11.35 1.89
N PHE A 92 -9.12 -12.61 2.30
CA PHE A 92 -7.98 -13.54 2.26
C PHE A 92 -8.33 -14.78 1.44
N GLY A 93 -7.32 -15.55 1.06
CA GLY A 93 -7.42 -16.72 0.20
C GLY A 93 -6.79 -16.52 -1.18
N ARG A 94 -5.92 -15.51 -1.35
CA ARG A 94 -5.19 -15.30 -2.61
C ARG A 94 -4.22 -16.47 -2.84
N VAL A 95 -4.02 -16.81 -4.11
CA VAL A 95 -3.10 -17.87 -4.53
C VAL A 95 -1.91 -17.25 -5.23
N ASP A 96 -0.70 -17.57 -4.78
CA ASP A 96 0.52 -17.06 -5.38
C ASP A 96 0.74 -17.69 -6.78
N THR A 97 1.14 -16.88 -7.77
CA THR A 97 1.37 -17.38 -9.14
C THR A 97 2.66 -18.18 -9.25
N GLY A 98 3.67 -17.86 -8.44
CA GLY A 98 5.03 -18.38 -8.59
C GLY A 98 5.72 -17.95 -9.90
N VAL A 99 5.14 -16.97 -10.62
CA VAL A 99 5.64 -16.46 -11.90
C VAL A 99 5.75 -14.94 -11.80
N PRO A 100 6.90 -14.34 -12.13
CA PRO A 100 7.06 -12.89 -12.16
C PRO A 100 6.10 -12.23 -13.15
N ASP A 101 5.71 -10.99 -12.88
CA ASP A 101 4.86 -10.23 -13.79
C ASP A 101 5.63 -9.85 -15.06
N PRO A 102 4.95 -9.49 -16.17
CA PRO A 102 5.62 -8.91 -17.33
C PRO A 102 6.44 -7.65 -16.95
N ASN A 103 7.63 -7.49 -17.55
CA ASN A 103 8.51 -6.34 -17.29
C ASN A 103 7.83 -5.02 -17.67
N GLY A 104 8.02 -3.97 -16.84
CA GLY A 104 7.63 -2.61 -17.18
C GLY A 104 6.12 -2.37 -17.20
N LEU A 105 5.34 -3.14 -16.42
CA LEU A 105 3.90 -2.92 -16.29
C LEU A 105 3.53 -1.72 -15.42
N LEU A 106 4.32 -1.40 -14.40
CA LEU A 106 4.03 -0.32 -13.46
C LEU A 106 4.08 1.05 -14.16
N PRO A 107 3.12 1.97 -13.91
CA PRO A 107 3.16 3.30 -14.47
C PRO A 107 4.32 4.08 -13.87
N ALA A 108 5.08 4.81 -14.68
CA ALA A 108 6.19 5.60 -14.20
C ALA A 108 5.70 6.89 -13.49
N GLY A 109 6.42 7.32 -12.45
CA GLY A 109 6.20 8.61 -11.78
C GLY A 109 6.41 9.86 -12.67
N THR A 110 6.82 9.68 -13.92
CA THR A 110 7.02 10.73 -14.93
C THR A 110 5.89 10.82 -15.96
N LEU A 111 4.86 9.99 -15.85
CA LEU A 111 3.71 10.05 -16.76
C LEU A 111 2.98 11.39 -16.63
N SER A 112 2.41 11.86 -17.74
CA SER A 112 1.41 12.93 -17.71
C SER A 112 0.10 12.44 -17.08
N VAL A 113 -0.75 13.37 -16.62
CA VAL A 113 -2.08 13.03 -16.07
C VAL A 113 -2.91 12.14 -17.02
N GLN A 114 -2.85 12.39 -18.33
CA GLN A 114 -3.64 11.64 -19.32
C GLN A 114 -3.11 10.21 -19.50
N GLU A 115 -1.79 10.04 -19.47
CA GLU A 115 -1.17 8.71 -19.53
C GLU A 115 -1.44 7.94 -18.23
N LEU A 116 -1.42 8.60 -17.08
CA LEU A 116 -1.79 8.01 -15.80
C LEU A 116 -3.23 7.50 -15.81
N ILE A 117 -4.18 8.32 -16.28
CA ILE A 117 -5.59 7.91 -16.46
C ILE A 117 -5.68 6.69 -17.39
N SER A 118 -4.97 6.72 -18.52
CA SER A 118 -4.99 5.64 -19.51
C SER A 118 -4.39 4.34 -18.97
N ALA A 119 -3.49 4.41 -17.98
CA ALA A 119 -2.91 3.22 -17.33
C ALA A 119 -3.86 2.61 -16.28
N PHE A 120 -4.68 3.42 -15.61
CA PHE A 120 -5.63 2.97 -14.58
C PHE A 120 -6.99 2.54 -15.15
N GLU A 121 -7.39 3.03 -16.32
CA GLU A 121 -8.67 2.67 -16.95
C GLU A 121 -8.82 1.15 -17.19
N PRO A 122 -7.82 0.42 -17.76
CA PRO A 122 -7.96 -1.03 -18.00
C PRO A 122 -8.11 -1.86 -16.74
N ILE A 123 -7.59 -1.37 -15.60
CA ILE A 123 -7.72 -2.02 -14.29
C ILE A 123 -8.99 -1.60 -13.55
N GLY A 124 -9.83 -0.78 -14.17
CA GLY A 124 -11.15 -0.41 -13.68
C GLY A 124 -11.15 0.72 -12.65
N PHE A 125 -10.17 1.63 -12.71
CA PHE A 125 -10.04 2.76 -11.80
C PHE A 125 -10.29 4.08 -12.52
N ASP A 126 -11.14 4.93 -11.94
CA ASP A 126 -11.44 6.26 -12.48
C ASP A 126 -10.54 7.37 -11.91
N SER A 127 -10.68 8.60 -12.42
CA SER A 127 -9.90 9.75 -11.98
C SER A 127 -10.04 10.08 -10.49
N THR A 128 -11.20 9.84 -9.87
CA THR A 128 -11.41 10.05 -8.43
C THR A 128 -10.62 9.03 -7.64
N GLU A 129 -10.67 7.77 -8.07
CA GLU A 129 -9.95 6.68 -7.42
C GLU A 129 -8.43 6.80 -7.57
N ILE A 130 -7.94 7.33 -8.71
CA ILE A 130 -6.52 7.70 -8.89
C ILE A 130 -6.11 8.72 -7.84
N VAL A 131 -6.82 9.86 -7.73
CA VAL A 131 -6.53 10.91 -6.73
C VAL A 131 -6.59 10.35 -5.30
N THR A 132 -7.52 9.44 -5.05
CA THR A 132 -7.68 8.78 -3.75
C THR A 132 -6.42 7.96 -3.42
N LEU A 133 -5.97 7.08 -4.32
CA LEU A 133 -4.80 6.24 -4.10
C LEU A 133 -3.50 7.05 -4.00
N SER A 134 -3.35 8.12 -4.80
CA SER A 134 -2.22 9.05 -4.70
C SER A 134 -2.06 9.68 -3.30
N GLY A 135 -3.15 9.74 -2.51
CA GLY A 135 -3.12 10.21 -1.12
C GLY A 135 -2.19 9.40 -0.20
N ALA A 136 -1.84 8.17 -0.56
CA ALA A 136 -0.84 7.39 0.17
C ALA A 136 0.57 7.99 0.13
N HIS A 137 0.86 8.93 -0.77
CA HIS A 137 2.10 9.73 -0.76
C HIS A 137 2.16 10.73 0.41
N CYS A 138 1.17 10.71 1.31
CA CYS A 138 1.22 11.41 2.57
C CYS A 138 2.25 10.81 3.55
N VAL A 139 2.69 9.56 3.35
CA VAL A 139 3.64 8.87 4.21
C VAL A 139 4.93 8.47 3.52
N GLY A 140 6.03 8.40 4.28
CA GLY A 140 7.31 7.93 3.76
C GLY A 140 7.96 8.92 2.79
N VAL A 141 7.69 10.22 2.88
CA VAL A 141 8.33 11.27 2.08
C VAL A 141 9.39 11.97 2.92
N CYS A 142 10.52 12.38 2.35
CA CYS A 142 11.50 13.23 3.04
C CYS A 142 12.13 14.28 2.10
N GLU A 143 13.05 15.10 2.63
CA GLU A 143 13.62 16.28 1.94
C GLU A 143 14.06 15.96 0.50
N GLY A 144 13.29 16.47 -0.47
CA GLY A 144 13.50 16.26 -1.91
C GLY A 144 13.37 14.82 -2.42
N GLN A 145 12.90 13.86 -1.61
CA GLN A 145 12.85 12.45 -1.94
C GLN A 145 11.41 11.90 -1.83
N PRO A 146 10.87 11.26 -2.89
CA PRO A 146 9.51 10.75 -2.89
C PRO A 146 9.31 9.52 -2.01
N PHE A 147 10.40 8.84 -1.61
CA PHE A 147 10.33 7.70 -0.71
C PHE A 147 11.54 7.58 0.22
N CYS A 148 11.30 7.87 1.49
CA CYS A 148 12.17 7.68 2.64
C CYS A 148 11.37 6.96 3.74
N PRO A 149 11.36 5.62 3.73
CA PRO A 149 10.73 4.83 4.77
C PRO A 149 11.15 5.30 6.18
N GLY A 150 10.17 5.66 7.01
CA GLY A 150 10.39 6.04 8.41
C GLY A 150 10.32 7.54 8.67
N GLN A 151 10.31 8.36 7.63
CA GLN A 151 9.98 9.79 7.70
C GLN A 151 8.50 10.02 7.38
N ASN A 152 7.92 11.11 7.91
CA ASN A 152 6.51 11.48 7.71
C ASN A 152 5.57 10.28 7.88
N THR A 153 5.46 9.76 9.11
CA THR A 153 4.77 8.49 9.42
C THR A 153 3.37 8.70 9.99
N THR A 154 2.69 9.75 9.52
CA THR A 154 1.30 10.06 9.83
C THR A 154 0.50 9.99 8.53
N PHE A 155 -0.51 9.13 8.49
CA PHE A 155 -1.43 9.04 7.36
C PHE A 155 -2.54 10.09 7.52
N GLY A 156 -2.75 10.93 6.51
CA GLY A 156 -3.63 12.09 6.62
C GLY A 156 -3.83 12.83 5.31
N ASN A 157 -4.67 13.86 5.33
CA ASN A 157 -4.98 14.64 4.12
C ASN A 157 -3.97 15.77 3.85
N HIS A 158 -2.89 15.88 4.63
CA HIS A 158 -1.85 16.91 4.45
C HIS A 158 -1.18 16.82 3.07
N TYR A 159 -1.16 15.64 2.44
CA TYR A 159 -0.76 15.50 1.04
C TYR A 159 -1.54 16.45 0.11
N TYR A 160 -2.87 16.47 0.21
CA TYR A 160 -3.72 17.32 -0.63
C TYR A 160 -3.59 18.80 -0.26
N VAL A 161 -3.45 19.11 1.03
CA VAL A 161 -3.19 20.48 1.51
C VAL A 161 -1.88 21.02 0.93
N GLN A 162 -0.81 20.22 0.97
CA GLN A 162 0.50 20.56 0.41
C GLN A 162 0.43 20.82 -1.10
N LEU A 163 -0.28 19.97 -1.85
CA LEU A 163 -0.46 20.18 -3.30
C LEU A 163 -1.12 21.53 -3.59
N LEU A 164 -2.19 21.88 -2.87
CA LEU A 164 -2.89 23.15 -3.08
C LEU A 164 -2.07 24.38 -2.67
N ASN A 165 -1.16 24.23 -1.70
CA ASN A 165 -0.25 25.28 -1.25
C ASN A 165 0.99 25.44 -2.15
N GLY A 166 1.22 24.53 -3.10
CA GLY A 166 2.44 24.51 -3.91
C GLY A 166 3.67 23.95 -3.19
N GLU A 167 3.45 23.18 -2.12
CA GLU A 167 4.51 22.52 -1.33
C GLU A 167 4.87 21.17 -1.99
N PHE A 168 5.63 21.24 -3.08
CA PHE A 168 5.94 20.07 -3.93
C PHE A 168 7.18 19.28 -3.53
N GLU A 169 7.75 19.55 -2.36
CA GLU A 169 8.92 18.81 -1.89
C GLU A 169 8.58 17.32 -1.70
N GLY A 170 9.39 16.45 -2.33
CA GLY A 170 9.17 15.00 -2.34
C GLY A 170 7.90 14.55 -3.07
N LYS A 171 7.31 15.39 -3.92
CA LYS A 171 6.18 15.04 -4.79
C LYS A 171 6.66 14.69 -6.19
N LEU A 172 5.94 13.79 -6.84
CA LEU A 172 6.18 13.43 -8.24
C LEU A 172 5.55 14.41 -9.22
N GLN A 173 5.95 14.31 -10.49
CA GLN A 173 5.24 14.99 -11.57
C GLN A 173 3.78 14.55 -11.63
N THR A 174 3.51 13.25 -11.48
CA THR A 174 2.15 12.70 -11.44
C THR A 174 1.31 13.26 -10.30
N ASP A 175 1.90 13.61 -9.15
CA ASP A 175 1.20 14.26 -8.03
C ASP A 175 0.81 15.70 -8.37
N MET A 176 1.74 16.46 -8.95
CA MET A 176 1.52 17.86 -9.34
C MET A 176 0.49 17.95 -10.47
N ASP A 177 0.50 16.96 -11.36
CA ASP A 177 -0.36 16.89 -12.54
C ASP A 177 -1.84 16.61 -12.19
N LEU A 178 -2.14 16.12 -10.98
CA LEU A 178 -3.52 16.02 -10.48
C LEU A 178 -4.24 17.38 -10.46
N LEU A 179 -3.48 18.48 -10.34
CA LEU A 179 -4.04 19.84 -10.33
C LEU A 179 -4.31 20.40 -11.74
N GLN A 180 -3.86 19.71 -12.79
CA GLN A 180 -4.04 20.12 -14.19
C GLN A 180 -5.37 19.62 -14.75
N ASP A 181 -5.85 18.46 -14.31
CA ASP A 181 -7.19 17.98 -14.64
C ASP A 181 -8.25 18.58 -13.73
N SER A 182 -9.32 19.14 -14.30
CA SER A 182 -10.36 19.84 -13.54
C SER A 182 -11.16 18.93 -12.60
N THR A 183 -11.35 17.67 -12.97
CA THR A 183 -12.08 16.69 -12.16
C THR A 183 -11.22 16.28 -10.98
N MET A 184 -9.97 15.88 -11.25
CA MET A 184 -9.01 15.50 -10.22
C MET A 184 -8.75 16.63 -9.23
N LYS A 185 -8.57 17.87 -9.72
CA LYS A 185 -8.40 19.05 -8.88
C LYS A 185 -9.57 19.28 -7.94
N SER A 186 -10.80 19.05 -8.39
CA SER A 186 -12.00 19.15 -7.54
C SER A 186 -11.95 18.14 -6.39
N VAL A 187 -11.50 16.91 -6.67
CA VAL A 187 -11.34 15.86 -5.65
C VAL A 187 -10.21 16.22 -4.68
N VAL A 188 -9.08 16.74 -5.17
CA VAL A 188 -7.98 17.25 -4.32
C VAL A 188 -8.48 18.34 -3.36
N GLN A 189 -9.29 19.28 -3.85
CA GLN A 189 -9.90 20.32 -3.00
C GLN A 189 -10.85 19.75 -1.94
N GLN A 190 -11.64 18.75 -2.32
CA GLN A 190 -12.54 18.07 -1.39
C GLN A 190 -11.76 17.37 -0.27
N TYR A 191 -10.75 16.57 -0.61
CA TYR A 191 -9.95 15.85 0.38
C TYR A 191 -9.08 16.76 1.24
N ALA A 192 -8.57 17.87 0.70
CA ALA A 192 -7.88 18.88 1.50
C ALA A 192 -8.79 19.54 2.55
N ALA A 193 -10.09 19.70 2.24
CA ALA A 193 -11.08 20.31 3.14
C ALA A 193 -11.68 19.32 4.14
N ASP A 194 -11.74 18.03 3.80
CA ASP A 194 -12.39 16.99 4.59
C ASP A 194 -11.56 15.70 4.64
N GLN A 195 -10.82 15.53 5.74
CA GLN A 195 -10.02 14.32 5.97
C GLN A 195 -10.90 13.06 6.15
N GLN A 196 -12.10 13.19 6.71
CA GLN A 196 -12.96 12.02 6.93
C GLN A 196 -13.47 11.49 5.60
N GLN A 197 -13.86 12.39 4.69
CA GLN A 197 -14.22 12.00 3.33
C GLN A 197 -13.06 11.31 2.60
N PHE A 198 -11.83 11.83 2.72
CA PHE A 198 -10.64 11.15 2.19
C PHE A 198 -10.48 9.75 2.77
N PHE A 199 -10.61 9.60 4.10
CA PHE A 199 -10.46 8.31 4.77
C PHE A 199 -11.52 7.29 4.34
N ASP A 200 -12.78 7.72 4.24
CA ASP A 200 -13.89 6.87 3.84
C ASP A 200 -13.74 6.36 2.40
N ASP A 201 -13.24 7.20 1.50
CA ASP A 201 -13.01 6.83 0.10
C ASP A 201 -11.71 6.03 -0.05
N PHE A 202 -10.64 6.37 0.68
CA PHE A 202 -9.39 5.62 0.67
C PHE A 202 -9.58 4.17 1.11
N ALA A 203 -10.38 3.94 2.16
CA ALA A 203 -10.71 2.59 2.61
C ALA A 203 -11.38 1.75 1.52
N LYS A 204 -12.34 2.33 0.80
CA LYS A 204 -13.06 1.65 -0.28
C LYS A 204 -12.15 1.43 -1.49
N THR A 205 -11.41 2.45 -1.91
CA THR A 205 -10.58 2.42 -3.11
C THR A 205 -9.37 1.50 -2.93
N LEU A 206 -8.68 1.55 -1.78
CA LEU A 206 -7.60 0.61 -1.49
C LEU A 206 -8.15 -0.82 -1.35
N GLY A 207 -9.29 -1.00 -0.66
CA GLY A 207 -9.97 -2.30 -0.56
C GLY A 207 -10.31 -2.90 -1.93
N LYS A 208 -10.87 -2.09 -2.84
CA LYS A 208 -11.11 -2.46 -4.24
C LYS A 208 -9.81 -2.84 -4.94
N TYR A 209 -8.76 -2.02 -4.79
CA TYR A 209 -7.46 -2.24 -5.43
C TYR A 209 -6.83 -3.57 -5.02
N ILE A 210 -6.77 -3.83 -3.71
CA ILE A 210 -6.18 -5.06 -3.17
C ILE A 210 -7.05 -6.31 -3.35
N SER A 211 -8.31 -6.17 -3.76
CA SER A 211 -9.22 -7.30 -4.02
C SER A 211 -9.04 -7.94 -5.41
N ARG A 212 -8.18 -7.37 -6.26
CA ARG A 212 -7.88 -7.89 -7.61
C ARG A 212 -6.93 -9.08 -7.52
N ILE A 213 -7.27 -10.23 -8.11
CA ILE A 213 -6.47 -11.47 -7.97
C ILE A 213 -5.62 -11.76 -9.22
N GLN A 214 -6.15 -11.53 -10.42
CA GLN A 214 -5.43 -11.73 -11.68
C GLN A 214 -5.86 -10.70 -12.72
N CYS A 215 -4.94 -9.86 -13.12
CA CYS A 215 -5.16 -8.92 -14.21
C CYS A 215 -4.28 -9.37 -15.36
N ASN A 216 -4.79 -10.19 -16.27
CA ASN A 216 -4.06 -10.34 -17.52
C ASN A 216 -4.21 -9.03 -18.30
N GLN A 217 -3.30 -8.08 -18.09
CA GLN A 217 -3.27 -6.78 -18.80
C GLN A 217 -3.23 -6.95 -20.33
N THR A 218 -2.97 -8.17 -20.84
CA THR A 218 -3.05 -8.48 -22.27
C THR A 218 -4.46 -8.75 -22.79
N SER A 219 -5.47 -8.86 -21.92
CA SER A 219 -6.88 -8.98 -22.30
C SER A 219 -7.67 -7.76 -21.84
N ASN A 220 -8.17 -6.98 -22.81
CA ASN A 220 -9.00 -5.79 -22.62
C ASN A 220 -10.26 -6.07 -21.78
N GLY A 221 -10.16 -5.98 -20.46
CA GLY A 221 -11.29 -6.09 -19.54
C GLY A 221 -10.88 -5.91 -18.09
N PRO A 222 -11.79 -5.44 -17.22
CA PRO A 222 -11.51 -5.26 -15.80
C PRO A 222 -11.14 -6.59 -15.17
N CYS A 223 -10.12 -6.58 -14.31
CA CYS A 223 -9.70 -7.77 -13.60
C CYS A 223 -10.87 -8.36 -12.80
N PRO A 224 -10.98 -9.70 -12.69
CA PRO A 224 -11.93 -10.30 -11.76
C PRO A 224 -11.66 -9.78 -10.34
N LEU A 225 -12.65 -9.08 -9.79
CA LEU A 225 -12.73 -8.81 -8.36
C LEU A 225 -13.17 -10.11 -7.67
N ASP A 226 -12.73 -10.33 -6.43
CA ASP A 226 -13.30 -11.41 -5.62
C ASP A 226 -14.83 -11.22 -5.53
N SER A 227 -15.57 -12.18 -6.08
CA SER A 227 -17.03 -12.12 -6.23
C SER A 227 -17.83 -12.18 -4.90
N SER A 228 -17.17 -12.06 -3.75
CA SER A 228 -17.75 -12.24 -2.42
C SER A 228 -18.53 -11.02 -1.87
N SER A 229 -18.70 -9.94 -2.65
CA SER A 229 -19.40 -8.72 -2.20
C SER A 229 -20.53 -8.23 -3.13
N THR A 230 -21.45 -9.12 -3.52
CA THR A 230 -22.78 -8.69 -3.97
C THR A 230 -23.85 -8.93 -2.91
N SER A 231 -24.55 -7.85 -2.60
CA SER A 231 -25.60 -7.73 -1.59
C SER A 231 -26.73 -8.74 -1.81
N SER A 232 -26.94 -9.59 -0.81
CA SER A 232 -28.20 -10.32 -0.66
C SER A 232 -29.08 -9.56 0.34
N GLN A 233 -30.04 -8.81 -0.16
CA GLN A 233 -31.18 -8.35 0.64
C GLN A 233 -31.94 -9.58 1.18
N PRO A 234 -32.40 -9.57 2.45
CA PRO A 234 -33.06 -10.73 3.05
C PRO A 234 -34.49 -10.86 2.53
N SER A 235 -34.77 -11.97 1.85
CA SER A 235 -36.14 -12.44 1.66
C SER A 235 -36.60 -13.12 2.95
N THR A 236 -37.63 -12.54 3.56
CA THR A 236 -38.34 -13.11 4.70
C THR A 236 -39.00 -14.42 4.31
N ASN A 237 -38.68 -15.52 4.99
CA ASN A 237 -39.62 -16.62 5.14
C ASN A 237 -39.39 -17.33 6.47
N ASN A 238 -40.42 -17.21 7.32
CA ASN A 238 -40.61 -17.95 8.56
C ASN A 238 -40.68 -19.45 8.27
N ASN A 239 -39.91 -20.25 9.00
CA ASN A 239 -40.38 -21.47 9.66
C ASN A 239 -39.27 -22.05 10.57
N SER A 240 -39.53 -22.02 11.88
CA SER A 240 -38.86 -22.87 12.88
C SER A 240 -39.29 -24.33 12.70
N PRO A 241 -38.44 -25.32 13.07
CA PRO A 241 -38.52 -25.85 14.43
C PRO A 241 -37.18 -26.17 15.11
N GLN A 242 -37.12 -25.79 16.40
CA GLN A 242 -36.44 -26.37 17.57
C GLN A 242 -35.13 -27.16 17.41
N GLN A 243 -34.09 -26.58 18.01
CA GLN A 243 -32.83 -27.19 18.44
C GLN A 243 -32.97 -27.83 19.83
N PRO A 244 -32.37 -29.00 20.12
CA PRO A 244 -32.07 -29.42 21.48
C PRO A 244 -30.70 -28.88 21.91
N SER A 245 -30.69 -28.38 23.15
CA SER A 245 -29.54 -27.90 23.93
C SER A 245 -28.55 -29.01 24.26
N GLU A 246 -27.26 -28.78 24.03
CA GLU A 246 -26.20 -29.47 24.75
C GLU A 246 -25.18 -28.48 25.33
N SER A 247 -24.82 -28.79 26.57
CA SER A 247 -24.11 -28.00 27.57
C SER A 247 -22.60 -27.90 27.33
N ALA A 248 -22.04 -26.73 27.62
CA ALA A 248 -20.60 -26.47 27.65
C ALA A 248 -19.90 -27.19 28.80
N PRO A 249 -18.67 -27.71 28.61
CA PRO A 249 -17.73 -27.90 29.69
C PRO A 249 -16.78 -26.70 29.81
N THR A 250 -16.72 -26.14 31.00
CA THR A 250 -15.74 -25.15 31.44
C THR A 250 -14.38 -25.82 31.54
N SER A 251 -13.38 -25.35 30.79
CA SER A 251 -11.97 -25.61 31.09
C SER A 251 -11.22 -24.28 31.14
N THR A 252 -10.77 -23.94 32.34
CA THR A 252 -9.82 -22.86 32.62
C THR A 252 -8.44 -23.28 32.14
N ALA A 253 -8.01 -22.76 30.99
CA ALA A 253 -6.60 -22.78 30.59
C ALA A 253 -6.10 -21.34 30.55
N SER A 254 -5.29 -20.99 31.54
CA SER A 254 -4.48 -19.78 31.57
C SER A 254 -3.38 -19.91 30.50
N SER A 255 -3.61 -19.36 29.31
CA SER A 255 -2.56 -19.22 28.30
C SER A 255 -1.91 -17.84 28.45
N ASN A 256 -0.67 -17.81 28.93
CA ASN A 256 0.23 -16.70 28.65
C ASN A 256 0.30 -16.50 27.12
N PRO A 257 0.24 -15.27 26.59
CA PRO A 257 0.51 -15.06 25.17
C PRO A 257 1.97 -15.49 24.90
N GLU A 258 2.15 -16.46 24.01
CA GLU A 258 3.47 -16.82 23.52
C GLU A 258 4.13 -15.56 22.95
N GLU A 259 5.23 -15.16 23.56
CA GLU A 259 6.05 -14.03 23.15
C GLU A 259 6.74 -14.44 21.84
N PHE A 260 6.34 -13.85 20.72
CA PHE A 260 6.99 -14.10 19.43
C PHE A 260 8.44 -13.63 19.53
N PRO A 261 9.42 -14.45 19.07
CA PRO A 261 10.80 -14.01 19.05
C PRO A 261 10.92 -12.75 18.18
N PRO A 262 11.78 -11.78 18.54
CA PRO A 262 11.95 -10.58 17.74
C PRO A 262 12.40 -10.98 16.33
N PHE A 263 11.57 -10.69 15.33
CA PHE A 263 11.95 -10.82 13.93
C PHE A 263 13.11 -9.86 13.67
N GLY A 264 14.18 -10.33 13.04
CA GLY A 264 15.29 -9.46 12.62
C GLY A 264 14.75 -8.38 11.70
N LEU A 265 14.70 -7.14 12.17
CA LEU A 265 14.19 -6.02 11.37
C LEU A 265 15.29 -5.55 10.41
N PRO A 266 14.95 -5.26 9.14
CA PRO A 266 15.91 -4.71 8.20
C PRO A 266 16.38 -3.32 8.66
N ASN A 267 17.66 -3.02 8.42
CA ASN A 267 18.21 -1.68 8.61
C ASN A 267 17.95 -0.84 7.34
N PHE A 268 17.40 0.37 7.52
CA PHE A 268 17.18 1.32 6.42
C PHE A 268 18.20 2.44 6.55
N ASP A 269 19.31 2.34 5.82
CA ASP A 269 20.27 3.44 5.72
C ASP A 269 19.70 4.53 4.80
N GLY A 270 18.90 5.43 5.36
CA GLY A 270 18.54 6.71 4.72
C GLY A 270 19.66 7.75 4.87
N PRO A 271 19.71 8.81 4.03
CA PRO A 271 20.69 9.86 4.21
C PRO A 271 20.49 10.54 5.57
N THR A 272 21.46 10.37 6.46
CA THR A 272 21.52 11.05 7.76
C THR A 272 21.67 12.55 7.54
N SER A 273 20.83 13.33 8.24
CA SER A 273 20.81 14.80 8.33
C SER A 273 22.15 15.50 8.04
N LEU A 274 22.19 16.34 7.01
CA LEU A 274 23.27 17.32 6.83
C LEU A 274 23.13 18.41 7.88
N SER A 275 23.90 18.28 8.95
CA SER A 275 24.12 19.35 9.91
C SER A 275 24.76 20.57 9.23
N SER A 276 24.19 21.74 9.48
CA SER A 276 24.66 23.05 9.03
C SER A 276 26.13 23.34 9.36
N GLN A 277 27.00 23.40 8.35
CA GLN A 277 28.22 24.22 8.37
C GLN A 277 28.47 24.83 6.99
N GLY A 278 28.81 26.11 7.00
CA GLY A 278 28.85 26.95 5.81
C GLY A 278 30.10 26.83 4.93
N GLN A 279 29.96 27.52 3.80
CA GLN A 279 30.97 28.02 2.86
C GLN A 279 31.72 27.05 1.95
N SER A 280 31.56 27.37 0.64
CA SER A 280 32.60 27.40 -0.39
C SER A 280 33.08 26.05 -0.94
N SER A 281 32.55 25.71 -2.12
CA SER A 281 33.27 25.47 -3.39
C SER A 281 32.62 24.32 -4.16
N ASN A 282 32.28 24.61 -5.41
CA ASN A 282 31.91 23.60 -6.40
C ASN A 282 33.19 22.83 -6.77
N PRO A 283 33.11 21.51 -6.96
CA PRO A 283 33.09 21.06 -8.34
C PRO A 283 32.13 19.91 -8.62
N SER A 284 31.63 19.94 -9.85
CA SER A 284 30.95 18.86 -10.57
C SER A 284 31.48 17.46 -10.24
N SER A 285 30.61 16.63 -9.67
CA SER A 285 30.68 15.17 -9.79
C SER A 285 29.27 14.62 -9.78
N GLY A 286 28.97 13.73 -10.73
CA GLY A 286 27.63 13.20 -10.96
C GLY A 286 27.12 12.46 -9.74
N ALA A 287 26.09 13.02 -9.11
CA ALA A 287 25.18 12.22 -8.31
C ALA A 287 24.37 11.37 -9.28
N SER A 288 24.49 10.05 -9.18
CA SER A 288 23.47 9.14 -9.68
C SER A 288 22.15 9.60 -9.07
N SER A 289 21.25 10.13 -9.89
CA SER A 289 19.86 10.35 -9.55
C SER A 289 19.29 9.00 -9.13
N GLY A 290 19.30 8.73 -7.82
CA GLY A 290 18.72 7.51 -7.27
C GLY A 290 17.25 7.51 -7.65
N ASN A 291 16.82 6.48 -8.37
CA ASN A 291 15.42 6.23 -8.64
C ASN A 291 14.76 5.82 -7.33
N PHE A 292 14.36 6.80 -6.52
CA PHE A 292 13.51 6.56 -5.37
C PHE A 292 12.06 6.59 -5.88
N PHE A 293 11.38 5.46 -5.75
CA PHE A 293 10.00 5.29 -6.21
C PHE A 293 9.05 5.47 -5.02
N PRO A 294 7.93 6.20 -5.16
CA PRO A 294 7.02 6.52 -4.07
C PRO A 294 6.20 5.32 -3.62
N VAL A 295 5.31 5.56 -2.64
CA VAL A 295 4.38 4.53 -2.16
C VAL A 295 3.45 4.05 -3.27
N PHE A 296 3.05 4.93 -4.20
CA PHE A 296 2.26 4.61 -5.40
C PHE A 296 2.96 5.27 -6.62
N ILE A 297 2.80 4.71 -7.81
CA ILE A 297 3.31 5.23 -9.10
C ILE A 297 4.82 5.51 -9.14
#